data_AF-A0A518HL03-F1
#
_entry.id   AF-A0A518HL03-F1
#
_cell.length_a   1.000
_cell.length_b   1.000
_cell.length_c   1.000
_cell.angle_alpha   90.00
_cell.angle_beta   90.00
_cell.angle_gamma   90.00
#
_symmetry.space_group_name_H-M   'P 1'
#
loop_
_entity.id
_entity.type
_entity.pdbx_description
1 polymer ?
#
loop_
_entity_poly.entity_id
_entity_poly.type
_entity_poly.pdbx_seq_one_letter_code
_entity_poly.pdbx_strand_id
1 'polypeptide(L)'
;MRYPYLIALAMLMAMPTVSTPADEPTADQRLKAAGQPPPCPKKQRARRRPPGVFSESGLARFRLRSGRIEVDPMRYRKGSQQHQTDQFRESITVSSSSGVPSVYYTYADDYQRVQLVAEHGKSLRMESTLVATGEQAVLEQQGRRAIRWHVRRDPTAETELDRQLTGPTLLHIVGQDEAGFQIHFDFLISRMLLGRSLIELTHRTEAFLQQNATSLAVVSSDDVDRLINQLGAAKHAKRRAAAVALAGFGTSAIPYLTTALSRNDLDVEQRARIRTLISRCPRTDEDTPSSLACLLSTDRDHWQIMAKKMNQTQWIAANDHIRRCGLDALTR
;
A
#
# COMPACT_ATOMS: atom_id res chain seq x y z
N MET A 1 -46.64 37.83 -68.77
CA MET A 1 -45.23 37.44 -68.48
C MET A 1 -45.22 36.69 -67.16
N ARG A 2 -45.41 35.36 -67.19
CA ARG A 2 -44.37 34.36 -66.89
C ARG A 2 -43.55 34.71 -65.64
N TYR A 3 -43.82 34.05 -64.52
CA TYR A 3 -42.84 33.16 -63.86
C TYR A 3 -43.57 32.05 -63.08
N PRO A 4 -43.19 30.77 -63.26
CA PRO A 4 -43.88 29.63 -62.66
C PRO A 4 -43.12 29.02 -61.46
N TYR A 5 -43.89 28.34 -60.62
CA TYR A 5 -43.67 27.02 -60.01
C TYR A 5 -42.40 26.69 -59.16
N LEU A 6 -42.73 26.21 -57.96
CA LEU A 6 -42.41 24.89 -57.36
C LEU A 6 -41.09 24.64 -56.60
N ILE A 7 -41.35 24.04 -55.43
CA ILE A 7 -40.68 22.92 -54.74
C ILE A 7 -39.70 23.25 -53.62
N ALA A 8 -40.09 22.65 -52.49
CA ALA A 8 -39.45 22.44 -51.20
C ALA A 8 -37.94 22.14 -51.23
N LEU A 9 -37.25 22.63 -50.19
CA LEU A 9 -36.12 21.90 -49.62
C LEU A 9 -36.01 22.21 -48.12
N ALA A 10 -36.00 21.15 -47.32
CA ALA A 10 -35.81 21.17 -45.88
C ALA A 10 -34.40 21.69 -45.53
N MET A 11 -34.33 22.81 -44.80
CA MET A 11 -33.11 23.29 -44.16
C MET A 11 -33.06 22.82 -42.70
N LEU A 12 -32.45 21.66 -42.49
CA LEU A 12 -31.98 21.20 -41.19
C LEU A 12 -30.48 21.49 -41.13
N MET A 13 -30.12 22.69 -40.70
CA MET A 13 -28.72 23.10 -40.51
C MET A 13 -28.25 22.65 -39.13
N ALA A 14 -27.18 21.86 -39.15
CA ALA A 14 -26.47 21.31 -38.02
C ALA A 14 -25.95 22.41 -37.07
N MET A 15 -26.17 22.21 -35.77
CA MET A 15 -25.40 22.88 -34.73
C MET A 15 -24.15 22.05 -34.39
N PRO A 16 -22.97 22.67 -34.20
CA PRO A 16 -21.82 21.98 -33.65
C PRO A 16 -22.05 21.71 -32.16
N THR A 17 -22.17 20.44 -31.78
CA THR A 17 -22.13 20.01 -30.39
C THR A 17 -20.71 20.19 -29.85
N VAL A 18 -20.59 21.07 -28.86
CA VAL A 18 -19.42 21.25 -28.00
C VAL A 18 -19.09 19.92 -27.33
N SER A 19 -17.92 19.34 -27.66
CA SER A 19 -17.38 18.18 -26.96
C SER A 19 -16.90 18.59 -25.56
N THR A 20 -17.58 18.10 -24.53
CA THR A 20 -17.12 18.16 -23.14
C THR A 20 -15.96 17.18 -22.91
N PRO A 21 -14.87 17.57 -22.23
CA PRO A 21 -13.77 16.68 -21.88
C PRO A 21 -14.15 15.89 -20.63
N ALA A 22 -14.97 14.86 -20.79
CA ALA A 22 -15.32 13.94 -19.72
C ALA A 22 -15.66 12.59 -20.34
N ASP A 23 -14.63 11.90 -20.85
CA ASP A 23 -14.57 10.44 -20.96
C ASP A 23 -13.18 10.06 -21.49
N GLU A 24 -12.14 10.29 -20.68
CA GLU A 24 -10.90 9.54 -20.87
C GLU A 24 -11.09 8.15 -20.27
N PRO A 25 -11.00 7.07 -21.06
CA PRO A 25 -11.08 5.72 -20.53
C PRO A 25 -9.89 5.49 -19.59
N THR A 26 -10.18 5.02 -18.38
CA THR A 26 -9.16 4.69 -17.38
C THR A 26 -8.20 3.62 -17.93
N ALA A 27 -6.93 3.62 -17.49
CA ALA A 27 -5.91 2.68 -17.98
C ALA A 27 -6.34 1.19 -17.90
N ASP A 28 -7.21 0.83 -16.94
CA ASP A 28 -7.78 -0.52 -16.81
C ASP A 28 -8.80 -0.88 -17.91
N GLN A 29 -9.45 0.11 -18.54
CA GLN A 29 -10.37 -0.14 -19.66
C GLN A 29 -9.64 -0.43 -20.97
N ARG A 30 -8.39 0.04 -21.12
CA ARG A 30 -7.54 -0.27 -22.29
C ARG A 30 -6.97 -1.70 -22.26
N LEU A 31 -6.94 -2.35 -21.10
CA LEU A 31 -6.41 -3.72 -20.92
C LEU A 31 -7.46 -4.83 -21.07
N LYS A 32 -8.75 -4.51 -21.12
CA LYS A 32 -9.83 -5.52 -21.25
C LYS A 32 -10.08 -6.01 -22.68
N ALA A 33 -9.43 -5.42 -23.69
CA ALA A 33 -9.60 -5.81 -25.10
C ALA A 33 -8.72 -6.99 -25.55
N ALA A 34 -7.86 -7.53 -24.68
CA ALA A 34 -6.95 -8.63 -25.00
C ALA A 34 -7.18 -9.84 -24.07
N GLY A 35 -7.98 -10.79 -24.54
CA GLY A 35 -7.98 -12.18 -24.04
C GLY A 35 -8.89 -12.46 -22.84
N GLN A 36 -9.93 -13.27 -23.07
CA GLN A 36 -10.62 -13.97 -21.98
C GLN A 36 -9.63 -14.94 -21.30
N PRO A 37 -9.51 -14.93 -19.97
CA PRO A 37 -8.74 -15.93 -19.26
C PRO A 37 -9.47 -17.30 -19.27
N PRO A 38 -8.74 -18.42 -19.27
CA PRO A 38 -9.32 -19.75 -19.24
C PRO A 38 -10.13 -19.99 -17.94
N PRO A 39 -11.13 -20.89 -17.96
CA PRO A 39 -11.96 -21.17 -16.80
C PRO A 39 -11.11 -21.73 -15.65
N CYS A 40 -11.03 -20.98 -14.55
CA CYS A 40 -10.36 -21.41 -13.33
C CYS A 40 -10.95 -22.73 -12.80
N PRO A 41 -10.10 -23.66 -12.30
CA PRO A 41 -10.58 -24.87 -11.64
C PRO A 41 -11.38 -24.50 -10.37
N LYS A 42 -12.44 -25.27 -10.15
CA LYS A 42 -13.48 -25.07 -9.13
C LYS A 42 -12.85 -24.80 -7.75
N LYS A 43 -12.91 -23.54 -7.30
CA LYS A 43 -12.61 -23.15 -5.91
C LYS A 43 -13.47 -24.01 -4.98
N GLN A 44 -12.82 -24.80 -4.12
CA GLN A 44 -13.47 -25.38 -2.95
C GLN A 44 -14.26 -24.26 -2.27
N ARG A 45 -15.57 -24.48 -2.09
CA ARG A 45 -16.47 -23.53 -1.41
C ARG A 45 -15.91 -23.30 -0.01
N ALA A 46 -15.14 -22.24 0.16
CA ALA A 46 -14.84 -21.67 1.46
C ALA A 46 -16.18 -21.47 2.16
N ARG A 47 -16.36 -22.11 3.32
CA ARG A 47 -17.49 -21.89 4.22
C ARG A 47 -17.67 -20.37 4.32
N ARG A 48 -18.76 -19.83 3.74
CA ARG A 48 -19.12 -18.41 3.88
C ARG A 48 -19.43 -18.18 5.35
N ARG A 49 -18.44 -17.74 6.11
CA ARG A 49 -18.60 -17.32 7.50
C ARG A 49 -19.44 -16.03 7.54
N PRO A 50 -20.21 -15.81 8.62
CA PRO A 50 -21.12 -14.68 8.73
C PRO A 50 -20.38 -13.32 8.59
N PRO A 51 -21.06 -12.28 8.09
CA PRO A 51 -20.49 -10.95 7.97
C PRO A 51 -20.22 -10.40 9.38
N GLY A 52 -18.97 -10.40 9.81
CA GLY A 52 -18.63 -9.83 11.12
C GLY A 52 -18.46 -8.30 11.07
N VAL A 53 -17.89 -7.71 12.12
CA VAL A 53 -17.95 -6.26 12.38
C VAL A 53 -17.28 -5.36 11.34
N PHE A 54 -16.31 -5.88 10.57
CA PHE A 54 -15.75 -5.20 9.40
C PHE A 54 -16.58 -5.51 8.16
N SER A 55 -17.50 -4.60 7.82
CA SER A 55 -18.29 -4.61 6.58
C SER A 55 -18.17 -3.24 5.89
N GLU A 56 -18.64 -3.13 4.64
CA GLU A 56 -18.63 -1.83 3.92
C GLU A 56 -19.41 -0.73 4.66
N SER A 57 -20.46 -1.12 5.39
CA SER A 57 -21.25 -0.26 6.28
C SER A 57 -20.82 -0.33 7.75
N GLY A 58 -19.64 -0.88 8.04
CA GLY A 58 -19.12 -1.07 9.40
C GLY A 58 -18.79 0.24 10.11
N LEU A 59 -18.45 0.16 11.39
CA LEU A 59 -18.13 1.35 12.20
C LEU A 59 -16.85 2.06 11.75
N ALA A 60 -15.91 1.36 11.13
CA ALA A 60 -14.69 1.93 10.60
C ALA A 60 -14.30 1.27 9.29
N ARG A 61 -13.88 2.08 8.32
CA ARG A 61 -13.23 1.64 7.08
C ARG A 61 -11.71 1.71 7.25
N PHE A 62 -11.03 0.66 6.82
CA PHE A 62 -9.57 0.65 6.70
C PHE A 62 -9.18 0.65 5.22
N ARG A 63 -8.03 1.26 4.92
CA ARG A 63 -7.45 1.30 3.59
C ARG A 63 -5.97 0.91 3.66
N LEU A 64 -5.48 0.32 2.57
CA LEU A 64 -4.04 0.14 2.37
C LEU A 64 -3.54 1.28 1.48
N ARG A 65 -2.61 2.08 1.99
CA ARG A 65 -1.99 3.19 1.25
C ARG A 65 -0.48 3.21 1.49
N SER A 66 0.29 3.25 0.40
CA SER A 66 1.75 3.14 0.43
C SER A 66 2.24 1.94 1.25
N GLY A 67 1.53 0.82 1.14
CA GLY A 67 1.80 -0.44 1.82
C GLY A 67 1.58 -0.38 3.33
N ARG A 68 0.77 0.56 3.84
CA ARG A 68 0.42 0.71 5.25
C ARG A 68 -1.08 0.71 5.45
N ILE A 69 -1.54 0.12 6.55
CA ILE A 69 -2.96 0.15 6.90
C ILE A 69 -3.27 1.45 7.64
N GLU A 70 -4.31 2.17 7.21
CA GLU A 70 -4.82 3.34 7.90
C GLU A 70 -6.34 3.28 8.10
N VAL A 71 -6.82 3.88 9.19
CA VAL A 71 -8.25 4.16 9.39
C VAL A 71 -8.63 5.30 8.45
N ASP A 72 -9.71 5.13 7.71
CA ASP A 72 -10.27 6.15 6.82
C ASP A 72 -10.97 7.24 7.64
N PRO A 73 -10.45 8.49 7.64
CA PRO A 73 -11.02 9.56 8.46
C PRO A 73 -12.38 10.03 7.93
N MET A 74 -12.73 9.71 6.68
CA MET A 74 -13.98 10.14 6.04
C MET A 74 -15.08 9.08 6.15
N ARG A 75 -14.76 7.85 6.53
CA ARG A 75 -15.71 6.72 6.58
C ARG A 75 -15.62 5.97 7.90
N TYR A 76 -16.06 6.65 8.97
CA TYR A 76 -16.24 6.04 10.28
C TYR A 76 -17.53 6.52 10.95
N ARG A 77 -18.03 5.72 11.90
CA ARG A 77 -19.17 6.05 12.76
C ARG A 77 -18.79 5.75 14.20
N LYS A 78 -18.96 6.72 15.09
CA LYS A 78 -18.76 6.53 16.53
C LYS A 78 -19.76 5.51 17.08
N GLY A 79 -19.31 4.68 18.00
CA GLY A 79 -20.15 3.68 18.66
C GLY A 79 -19.42 2.36 18.85
N SER A 80 -20.17 1.35 19.27
CA SER A 80 -19.66 0.01 19.49
C SER A 80 -20.57 -1.01 18.83
N GLN A 81 -19.99 -2.07 18.32
CA GLN A 81 -20.69 -3.23 17.78
C GLN A 81 -20.03 -4.48 18.35
N GLN A 82 -20.85 -5.38 18.87
CA GLN A 82 -20.40 -6.68 19.35
C GLN A 82 -21.18 -7.77 18.62
N HIS A 83 -20.47 -8.84 18.28
CA HIS A 83 -21.05 -10.05 17.75
C HIS A 83 -20.50 -11.23 18.55
N GLN A 84 -21.40 -12.05 19.07
CA GLN A 84 -21.05 -13.18 19.91
C GLN A 84 -21.86 -14.38 19.48
N THR A 85 -21.16 -15.50 19.31
CA THR A 85 -21.72 -16.81 19.01
C THR A 85 -21.04 -17.82 19.92
N ASP A 86 -21.49 -19.08 19.90
CA ASP A 86 -20.84 -20.16 20.64
C ASP A 86 -19.39 -20.42 20.15
N GLN A 87 -19.07 -20.02 18.91
CA GLN A 87 -17.77 -20.30 18.28
C GLN A 87 -16.76 -19.17 18.46
N PHE A 88 -17.22 -17.93 18.64
CA PHE A 88 -16.33 -16.78 18.74
C PHE A 88 -17.03 -15.56 19.34
N ARG A 89 -16.20 -14.65 19.88
CA ARG A 89 -16.59 -13.31 20.33
C ARG A 89 -15.78 -12.27 19.57
N GLU A 90 -16.48 -11.28 19.02
CA GLU A 90 -15.90 -10.17 18.28
C GLU A 90 -16.51 -8.85 18.75
N SER A 91 -15.69 -7.81 18.93
CA SER A 91 -16.17 -6.47 19.22
C SER A 91 -15.32 -5.40 18.57
N ILE A 92 -15.96 -4.31 18.16
CA ILE A 92 -15.30 -3.11 17.67
C ILE A 92 -15.93 -1.89 18.37
N THR A 93 -15.08 -0.99 18.82
CA THR A 93 -15.45 0.31 19.38
C THR A 93 -14.71 1.38 18.61
N VAL A 94 -15.45 2.36 18.11
CA VAL A 94 -14.91 3.51 17.39
C VAL A 94 -15.26 4.76 18.17
N SER A 95 -14.23 5.49 18.58
CA SER A 95 -14.33 6.80 19.20
C SER A 95 -13.68 7.85 18.30
N SER A 96 -13.85 9.13 18.61
CA SER A 96 -13.02 10.17 17.99
C SER A 96 -12.83 11.34 18.93
N SER A 97 -11.59 11.83 18.97
CA SER A 97 -11.18 13.01 19.72
C SER A 97 -10.65 14.04 18.73
N SER A 98 -11.16 15.28 18.80
CA SER A 98 -10.80 16.35 17.86
C SER A 98 -10.93 15.97 16.38
N GLY A 99 -11.93 15.15 16.05
CA GLY A 99 -12.17 14.66 14.67
C GLY A 99 -11.26 13.51 14.22
N VAL A 100 -10.28 13.09 15.03
CA VAL A 100 -9.39 11.95 14.73
C VAL A 100 -10.04 10.66 15.22
N PRO A 101 -10.40 9.70 14.34
CA PRO A 101 -10.99 8.45 14.76
C PRO A 101 -9.95 7.52 15.39
N SER A 102 -10.39 6.84 16.45
CA SER A 102 -9.67 5.77 17.14
C SER A 102 -10.53 4.52 17.16
N VAL A 103 -9.92 3.38 16.84
CA VAL A 103 -10.56 2.07 16.77
C VAL A 103 -9.92 1.15 17.78
N TYR A 104 -10.76 0.52 18.61
CA TYR A 104 -10.39 -0.60 19.45
C TYR A 104 -11.18 -1.82 18.98
N TYR A 105 -10.49 -2.91 18.67
CA TYR A 105 -11.08 -4.15 18.19
C TYR A 105 -10.54 -5.32 18.98
N THR A 106 -11.42 -6.28 19.28
CA THR A 106 -11.06 -7.56 19.88
C THR A 106 -11.77 -8.71 19.19
N TYR A 107 -11.06 -9.82 19.07
CA TYR A 107 -11.56 -11.09 18.56
C TYR A 107 -11.02 -12.22 19.44
N ALA A 108 -11.85 -13.21 19.71
CA ALA A 108 -11.43 -14.44 20.37
C ALA A 108 -12.29 -15.60 19.90
N ASP A 109 -11.64 -16.70 19.52
CA ASP A 109 -12.22 -18.02 19.32
C ASP A 109 -11.34 -19.08 20.02
N ASP A 110 -11.63 -20.36 19.78
CA ASP A 110 -10.86 -21.48 20.33
C ASP A 110 -9.44 -21.61 19.74
N TYR A 111 -9.15 -20.88 18.66
CA TYR A 111 -7.87 -20.95 17.95
C TYR A 111 -6.97 -19.77 18.28
N GLN A 112 -7.51 -18.55 18.33
CA GLN A 112 -6.74 -17.32 18.37
C GLN A 112 -7.48 -16.19 19.09
N ARG A 113 -6.70 -15.36 19.81
CA ARG A 113 -7.13 -14.07 20.36
C ARG A 113 -6.42 -12.95 19.62
N VAL A 114 -7.15 -11.94 19.18
CA VAL A 114 -6.60 -10.79 18.46
C VAL A 114 -7.10 -9.50 19.09
N GLN A 115 -6.19 -8.53 19.23
CA GLN A 115 -6.49 -7.17 19.63
C GLN A 115 -5.93 -6.21 18.59
N LEU A 116 -6.68 -5.16 18.27
CA LEU A 116 -6.25 -4.09 17.39
C LEU A 116 -6.56 -2.74 18.03
N VAL A 117 -5.58 -1.86 18.03
CA VAL A 117 -5.71 -0.45 18.41
C VAL A 117 -5.20 0.38 17.25
N ALA A 118 -6.03 1.26 16.71
CA ALA A 118 -5.63 2.15 15.63
C ALA A 118 -6.10 3.58 15.90
N GLU A 119 -5.24 4.55 15.64
CA GLU A 119 -5.56 5.97 15.66
C GLU A 119 -5.14 6.58 14.32
N HIS A 120 -6.08 7.23 13.64
CA HIS A 120 -5.84 7.78 12.32
C HIS A 120 -4.62 8.73 12.30
N GLY A 121 -3.71 8.48 11.36
CA GLY A 121 -2.50 9.29 11.16
C GLY A 121 -1.42 9.12 12.24
N LYS A 122 -1.67 8.38 13.33
CA LYS A 122 -0.71 8.25 14.44
C LYS A 122 -0.17 6.84 14.60
N SER A 123 -1.02 5.85 14.85
CA SER A 123 -0.55 4.51 15.20
C SER A 123 -1.53 3.43 14.81
N LEU A 124 -0.99 2.24 14.60
CA LEU A 124 -1.74 1.00 14.50
C LEU A 124 -0.91 -0.08 15.20
N ARG A 125 -1.52 -0.76 16.17
CA ARG A 125 -0.94 -1.92 16.84
C ARG A 125 -1.92 -3.07 16.73
N MET A 126 -1.46 -4.20 16.23
CA MET A 126 -2.20 -5.45 16.22
C MET A 126 -1.43 -6.48 17.01
N GLU A 127 -2.14 -7.25 17.82
CA GLU A 127 -1.57 -8.27 18.69
C GLU A 127 -2.41 -9.54 18.54
N SER A 128 -1.75 -10.66 18.28
CA SER A 128 -2.38 -11.94 18.05
C SER A 128 -1.72 -13.00 18.92
N THR A 129 -2.52 -13.83 19.59
CA THR A 129 -2.06 -14.93 20.43
C THR A 129 -2.78 -16.22 20.01
N LEU A 130 -2.03 -17.26 19.68
CA LEU A 130 -2.58 -18.58 19.38
C LEU A 130 -2.88 -19.33 20.68
N VAL A 131 -4.10 -19.85 20.82
CA VAL A 131 -4.58 -20.46 22.07
C VAL A 131 -3.84 -21.76 22.36
N ALA A 132 -3.58 -22.58 21.34
CA ALA A 132 -2.97 -23.90 21.50
C ALA A 132 -1.50 -23.85 21.91
N THR A 133 -0.74 -22.86 21.41
CA THR A 133 0.73 -22.78 21.60
C THR A 133 1.15 -21.65 22.53
N GLY A 134 0.31 -20.63 22.73
CA GLY A 134 0.70 -19.39 23.40
C GLY A 134 1.59 -18.48 22.54
N GLU A 135 1.90 -18.85 21.29
CA GLU A 135 2.68 -18.03 20.36
C GLU A 135 1.99 -16.68 20.14
N GLN A 136 2.77 -15.61 20.20
CA GLN A 136 2.30 -14.24 20.14
C GLN A 136 2.97 -13.49 18.99
N ALA A 137 2.18 -12.78 18.19
CA ALA A 137 2.67 -11.86 17.18
C ALA A 137 2.18 -10.44 17.45
N VAL A 138 3.08 -9.46 17.31
CA VAL A 138 2.81 -8.04 17.47
C VAL A 138 3.25 -7.32 16.20
N LEU A 139 2.31 -6.58 15.59
CA LEU A 139 2.56 -5.72 14.46
C LEU A 139 2.30 -4.26 14.85
N GLU A 140 3.30 -3.41 14.68
CA GLU A 140 3.21 -1.98 15.01
C GLU A 140 3.57 -1.07 13.84
N GLN A 141 2.70 -0.12 13.57
CA GLN A 141 2.94 1.01 12.68
C GLN A 141 2.87 2.29 13.51
N GLN A 142 3.95 3.08 13.57
CA GLN A 142 3.98 4.37 14.27
C GLN A 142 4.26 5.49 13.28
N GLY A 143 3.22 6.23 12.89
CA GLY A 143 3.29 7.28 11.87
C GLY A 143 3.96 6.76 10.59
N ARG A 144 5.08 7.40 10.24
CA ARG A 144 5.91 7.05 9.07
C ARG A 144 7.18 6.26 9.42
N ARG A 145 7.36 5.85 10.67
CA ARG A 145 8.50 4.99 11.08
C ARG A 145 8.35 3.60 10.47
N ALA A 146 9.44 2.84 10.40
CA ALA A 146 9.40 1.44 9.98
C ALA A 146 8.32 0.66 10.76
N ILE A 147 7.58 -0.17 10.04
CA ILE A 147 6.68 -1.15 10.63
C ILE A 147 7.52 -2.16 11.37
N ARG A 148 7.12 -2.50 12.59
CA ARG A 148 7.77 -3.53 13.39
C ARG A 148 6.88 -4.76 13.45
N TRP A 149 7.49 -5.92 13.25
CA TRP A 149 6.90 -7.24 13.36
C TRP A 149 7.70 -8.00 14.39
N HIS A 150 7.03 -8.50 15.43
CA HIS A 150 7.67 -9.35 16.42
C HIS A 150 6.82 -10.60 16.61
N VAL A 151 7.44 -11.77 16.48
CA VAL A 151 6.81 -13.06 16.78
C VAL A 151 7.62 -13.70 17.88
N ARG A 152 6.92 -14.03 18.97
CA ARG A 152 7.42 -14.78 20.11
C ARG A 152 6.78 -16.16 20.11
N ARG A 153 7.57 -17.20 19.93
CA ARG A 153 7.06 -18.58 19.83
C ARG A 153 6.88 -19.25 21.17
N ASP A 154 7.77 -18.97 22.11
CA ASP A 154 7.65 -19.43 23.48
C ASP A 154 7.25 -18.23 24.37
N PRO A 155 6.07 -18.25 25.01
CA PRO A 155 5.66 -17.16 25.89
C PRO A 155 6.48 -17.10 27.19
N THR A 156 7.21 -18.16 27.54
CA THR A 156 7.91 -18.30 28.83
C THR A 156 9.37 -17.87 28.81
N ALA A 157 10.02 -17.88 27.65
CA ALA A 157 11.41 -17.45 27.49
C ALA A 157 11.65 -16.83 26.11
N GLU A 158 12.56 -15.86 26.02
CA GLU A 158 13.06 -15.43 24.72
C GLU A 158 13.87 -16.56 24.09
N THR A 159 13.49 -16.95 22.88
CA THR A 159 14.13 -18.05 22.15
C THR A 159 14.81 -17.53 20.91
N GLU A 160 15.83 -18.25 20.41
CA GLU A 160 16.44 -17.97 19.09
C GLU A 160 15.43 -18.09 17.94
N LEU A 161 14.27 -18.69 18.18
CA LEU A 161 13.17 -18.80 17.22
C LEU A 161 12.30 -17.54 17.16
N ASP A 162 12.45 -16.63 18.12
CA ASP A 162 11.76 -15.35 18.11
C ASP A 162 12.26 -14.51 16.94
N ARG A 163 11.32 -13.91 16.21
CA ARG A 163 11.62 -13.11 15.03
C ARG A 163 11.30 -11.67 15.31
N GLN A 164 12.23 -10.79 14.95
CA GLN A 164 12.00 -9.36 14.91
C GLN A 164 12.35 -8.84 13.52
N LEU A 165 11.34 -8.39 12.80
CA LEU A 165 11.47 -7.90 11.44
C LEU A 165 11.01 -6.44 11.40
N THR A 166 11.61 -5.68 10.50
CA THR A 166 11.17 -4.31 10.24
C THR A 166 11.11 -4.05 8.76
N GLY A 167 10.32 -3.06 8.36
CA GLY A 167 10.29 -2.59 6.99
C GLY A 167 9.40 -1.37 6.81
N PRO A 168 9.58 -0.59 5.73
CA PRO A 168 8.79 0.61 5.49
C PRO A 168 7.33 0.31 5.09
N THR A 169 7.03 -0.91 4.63
CA THR A 169 5.68 -1.34 4.22
C THR A 169 5.36 -2.74 4.73
N LEU A 170 4.07 -3.10 4.76
CA LEU A 170 3.64 -4.45 5.14
C LEU A 170 4.12 -5.52 4.15
N LEU A 171 4.41 -5.15 2.90
CA LEU A 171 4.99 -6.05 1.91
C LEU A 171 6.38 -6.52 2.33
N HIS A 172 7.15 -5.70 3.07
CA HIS A 172 8.42 -6.14 3.64
C HIS A 172 8.21 -7.20 4.72
N ILE A 173 7.18 -7.04 5.55
CA ILE A 173 6.86 -8.00 6.61
C ILE A 173 6.43 -9.33 5.98
N VAL A 174 5.48 -9.29 5.03
CA VAL A 174 5.00 -10.47 4.31
C VAL A 174 6.14 -11.14 3.54
N GLY A 175 6.98 -10.39 2.84
CA GLY A 175 8.10 -10.96 2.08
C GLY A 175 9.14 -11.68 2.94
N GLN A 176 9.34 -11.24 4.19
CA GLN A 176 10.29 -11.83 5.13
C GLN A 176 9.71 -13.01 5.94
N ASP A 177 8.42 -12.97 6.30
CA ASP A 177 7.77 -13.99 7.15
C ASP A 177 6.30 -14.22 6.78
N GLU A 178 6.08 -14.66 5.54
CA GLU A 178 4.75 -14.89 4.98
C GLU A 178 3.91 -15.88 5.81
N ALA A 179 4.52 -16.97 6.27
CA ALA A 179 3.83 -18.01 7.04
C ALA A 179 3.38 -17.49 8.42
N GLY A 180 4.26 -16.80 9.14
CA GLY A 180 3.90 -16.18 10.43
C GLY A 180 2.81 -15.12 10.24
N PHE A 181 2.93 -14.29 9.21
CA PHE A 181 1.90 -13.30 8.87
C PHE A 181 0.55 -13.95 8.54
N GLN A 182 0.56 -15.05 7.77
CA GLN A 182 -0.65 -15.78 7.39
C GLN A 182 -1.39 -16.32 8.60
N ILE A 183 -0.67 -16.97 9.52
CA ILE A 183 -1.22 -17.56 10.74
C ILE A 183 -1.83 -16.47 11.65
N HIS A 184 -1.14 -15.34 11.80
CA HIS A 184 -1.51 -14.36 12.80
C HIS A 184 -2.49 -13.28 12.32
N PHE A 185 -2.37 -12.78 11.09
CA PHE A 185 -3.07 -11.57 10.69
C PHE A 185 -3.73 -11.58 9.30
N ASP A 186 -3.46 -12.56 8.43
CA ASP A 186 -4.07 -12.57 7.09
C ASP A 186 -5.61 -12.56 7.15
N PHE A 187 -6.20 -13.29 8.11
CA PHE A 187 -7.66 -13.26 8.33
C PHE A 187 -8.17 -11.86 8.71
N LEU A 188 -7.61 -11.24 9.75
CA LEU A 188 -8.05 -9.92 10.23
C LEU A 188 -7.84 -8.85 9.16
N ILE A 189 -6.64 -8.79 8.58
CA ILE A 189 -6.28 -7.77 7.58
C ILE A 189 -7.12 -7.95 6.32
N SER A 190 -7.38 -9.18 5.87
CA SER A 190 -8.29 -9.42 4.75
C SER A 190 -9.67 -8.84 5.03
N ARG A 191 -10.22 -9.00 6.24
CA ARG A 191 -11.51 -8.40 6.61
C ARG A 191 -11.47 -6.88 6.65
N MET A 192 -10.41 -6.30 7.20
CA MET A 192 -10.20 -4.84 7.18
C MET A 192 -10.14 -4.27 5.75
N LEU A 193 -9.55 -5.04 4.83
CA LEU A 193 -9.37 -4.68 3.42
C LEU A 193 -10.47 -5.19 2.47
N LEU A 194 -11.67 -5.52 2.99
CA LEU A 194 -12.85 -6.02 2.25
C LEU A 194 -12.61 -7.31 1.46
N GLY A 195 -11.97 -8.28 2.11
CA GLY A 195 -11.67 -9.59 1.54
C GLY A 195 -10.44 -9.63 0.64
N ARG A 196 -9.70 -8.52 0.49
CA ARG A 196 -8.42 -8.53 -0.24
C ARG A 196 -7.31 -9.08 0.65
N SER A 197 -6.65 -10.14 0.18
CA SER A 197 -5.47 -10.69 0.85
C SER A 197 -4.25 -9.81 0.59
N LEU A 198 -3.54 -9.48 1.66
CA LEU A 198 -2.27 -8.76 1.57
C LEU A 198 -1.15 -9.65 1.00
N ILE A 199 -1.22 -10.96 1.25
CA ILE A 199 -0.28 -11.93 0.69
C ILE A 199 -0.42 -11.97 -0.83
N GLU A 200 -1.65 -12.11 -1.34
CA GLU A 200 -1.89 -12.09 -2.79
C GLU A 200 -1.45 -10.75 -3.42
N LEU A 201 -1.73 -9.62 -2.75
CA LEU A 201 -1.28 -8.32 -3.22
C LEU A 201 0.26 -8.21 -3.27
N THR A 202 0.95 -8.79 -2.28
CA THR A 202 2.41 -8.85 -2.24
C THR A 202 2.95 -9.66 -3.41
N HIS A 203 2.45 -10.89 -3.61
CA HIS A 203 2.88 -11.74 -4.73
C HIS A 203 2.64 -11.09 -6.10
N ARG A 204 1.49 -10.43 -6.29
CA ARG A 204 1.18 -9.72 -7.55
C ARG A 204 2.09 -8.51 -7.77
N THR A 205 2.47 -7.83 -6.71
CA THR A 205 3.43 -6.71 -6.76
C THR A 205 4.83 -7.21 -7.12
N GLU A 206 5.29 -8.28 -6.47
CA GLU A 206 6.58 -8.91 -6.73
C GLU A 206 6.66 -9.45 -8.17
N ALA A 207 5.61 -10.13 -8.64
CA ALA A 207 5.52 -10.61 -10.02
C ALA A 207 5.59 -9.44 -11.02
N PHE A 208 4.91 -8.33 -10.74
CA PHE A 208 4.97 -7.12 -11.57
C PHE A 208 6.41 -6.57 -11.63
N LEU A 209 7.08 -6.43 -10.49
CA LEU A 209 8.47 -5.96 -10.43
C LEU A 209 9.41 -6.85 -11.24
N GLN A 210 9.30 -8.18 -11.08
CA GLN A 210 10.14 -9.15 -11.79
C GLN A 210 9.92 -9.12 -13.30
N GLN A 211 8.65 -9.07 -13.75
CA GLN A 211 8.31 -9.08 -15.17
C GLN A 211 8.70 -7.79 -15.89
N ASN A 212 8.83 -6.68 -15.17
CA ASN A 212 9.09 -5.37 -15.73
C ASN A 212 10.47 -4.80 -15.36
N ALA A 213 11.36 -5.59 -14.73
CA ALA A 213 12.64 -5.07 -14.23
C ALA A 213 13.46 -4.27 -15.28
N THR A 214 13.40 -4.65 -16.54
CA THR A 214 14.08 -3.92 -17.63
C THR A 214 13.39 -2.63 -18.06
N SER A 215 12.07 -2.52 -17.87
CA SER A 215 11.23 -1.40 -18.31
C SER A 215 10.76 -0.46 -17.19
N LEU A 216 11.03 -0.79 -15.92
CA LEU A 216 10.73 0.07 -14.78
C LEU A 216 11.44 1.43 -14.95
N ALA A 217 10.75 2.50 -14.51
CA ALA A 217 11.33 3.83 -14.50
C ALA A 217 12.60 3.84 -13.63
N VAL A 218 13.68 4.39 -14.18
CA VAL A 218 14.97 4.52 -13.48
C VAL A 218 15.01 5.88 -12.80
N VAL A 219 15.05 5.86 -11.48
CA VAL A 219 15.34 7.05 -10.66
C VAL A 219 16.66 6.82 -9.98
N SER A 220 17.68 7.57 -10.41
CA SER A 220 19.04 7.48 -9.87
C SER A 220 19.12 8.07 -8.47
N SER A 221 19.78 7.36 -7.56
CA SER A 221 20.11 7.83 -6.22
C SER A 221 20.91 9.14 -6.26
N ASP A 222 21.90 9.26 -7.14
CA ASP A 222 22.73 10.46 -7.31
C ASP A 222 21.89 11.69 -7.71
N ASP A 223 20.91 11.49 -8.59
CA ASP A 223 20.01 12.57 -9.01
C ASP A 223 19.12 13.03 -7.85
N VAL A 224 18.60 12.08 -7.07
CA VAL A 224 17.78 12.38 -5.89
C VAL A 224 18.62 13.10 -4.83
N ASP A 225 19.84 12.64 -4.55
CA ASP A 225 20.75 13.27 -3.59
C ASP A 225 21.14 14.69 -4.02
N ARG A 226 21.44 14.89 -5.30
CA ARG A 226 21.68 16.22 -5.86
C ARG A 226 20.49 17.15 -5.64
N LEU A 227 19.26 16.68 -5.85
CA LEU A 227 18.05 17.47 -5.63
C LEU A 227 17.79 17.73 -4.15
N ILE A 228 18.05 16.76 -3.26
CA ILE A 228 17.97 16.94 -1.80
C ILE A 228 18.94 18.03 -1.34
N ASN A 229 20.18 18.04 -1.85
CA ASN A 229 21.14 19.11 -1.57
C ASN A 229 20.62 20.47 -2.05
N GLN A 230 19.96 20.51 -3.21
CA GLN A 230 19.35 21.75 -3.72
C GLN A 230 18.14 22.24 -2.91
N LEU A 231 17.50 21.39 -2.08
CA LEU A 231 16.48 21.83 -1.12
C LEU A 231 17.06 22.76 -0.05
N GLY A 232 18.37 22.73 0.22
CA GLY A 232 19.07 23.64 1.13
C GLY A 232 19.67 24.87 0.43
N ALA A 233 19.46 25.05 -0.88
CA ALA A 233 20.07 26.14 -1.61
C ALA A 233 19.58 27.52 -1.13
N ALA A 234 20.46 28.52 -1.05
CA ALA A 234 20.09 29.88 -0.61
C ALA A 234 18.99 30.54 -1.48
N LYS A 235 19.00 30.27 -2.79
CA LYS A 235 18.02 30.84 -3.74
C LYS A 235 16.70 30.05 -3.69
N HIS A 236 15.59 30.73 -3.37
CA HIS A 236 14.25 30.14 -3.32
C HIS A 236 13.85 29.43 -4.62
N ALA A 237 14.19 30.00 -5.78
CA ALA A 237 13.90 29.40 -7.09
C ALA A 237 14.52 28.00 -7.25
N LYS A 238 15.75 27.79 -6.75
CA LYS A 238 16.42 26.48 -6.77
C LYS A 238 15.73 25.48 -5.84
N ARG A 239 15.39 25.90 -4.62
CA ARG A 239 14.66 25.05 -3.65
C ARG A 239 13.32 24.59 -4.23
N ARG A 240 12.58 25.51 -4.87
CA ARG A 240 11.29 25.21 -5.51
C ARG A 240 11.46 24.26 -6.70
N ALA A 241 12.43 24.52 -7.58
CA ALA A 241 12.70 23.65 -8.72
C ALA A 241 13.06 22.22 -8.28
N ALA A 242 13.90 22.09 -7.25
CA ALA A 242 14.25 20.79 -6.68
C ALA A 242 13.05 20.06 -6.07
N ALA A 243 12.20 20.77 -5.32
CA ALA A 243 10.98 20.19 -4.77
C ALA A 243 10.00 19.71 -5.86
N VAL A 244 9.87 20.48 -6.96
CA VAL A 244 9.03 20.09 -8.11
C VAL A 244 9.62 18.87 -8.82
N ALA A 245 10.94 18.83 -9.03
CA ALA A 245 11.61 17.68 -9.65
C ALA A 245 11.47 16.40 -8.82
N LEU A 246 11.70 16.48 -7.50
CA LEU A 246 11.49 15.35 -6.59
C LEU A 246 10.04 14.87 -6.57
N ALA A 247 9.07 15.79 -6.59
CA ALA A 247 7.66 15.43 -6.72
C ALA A 247 7.34 14.79 -8.08
N GLY A 248 8.04 15.20 -9.15
CA GLY A 248 7.89 14.65 -10.50
C GLY A 248 8.33 13.18 -10.63
N PHE A 249 9.23 12.71 -9.77
CA PHE A 249 9.56 11.29 -9.67
C PHE A 249 8.43 10.45 -9.05
N GLY A 250 7.50 11.09 -8.33
CA GLY A 250 6.36 10.40 -7.72
C GLY A 250 6.78 9.43 -6.61
N THR A 251 6.10 8.28 -6.53
CA THR A 251 6.27 7.33 -5.41
C THR A 251 7.62 6.59 -5.42
N SER A 252 8.30 6.49 -6.56
CA SER A 252 9.63 5.87 -6.65
C SER A 252 10.74 6.70 -5.99
N ALA A 253 10.51 7.97 -5.67
CA ALA A 253 11.45 8.76 -4.87
C ALA A 253 11.31 8.49 -3.35
N ILE A 254 10.21 7.89 -2.89
CA ILE A 254 9.93 7.74 -1.45
C ILE A 254 10.99 6.91 -0.72
N PRO A 255 11.50 5.77 -1.25
CA PRO A 255 12.56 5.03 -0.57
C PRO A 255 13.80 5.90 -0.31
N TYR A 256 14.30 6.61 -1.34
CA TYR A 256 15.43 7.53 -1.19
C TYR A 256 15.17 8.65 -0.19
N LEU A 257 14.01 9.30 -0.28
CA LEU A 257 13.63 10.38 0.64
C LEU A 257 13.53 9.89 2.09
N THR A 258 13.07 8.65 2.29
CA THR A 258 12.98 8.02 3.60
C THR A 258 14.37 7.72 4.16
N THR A 259 15.27 7.15 3.35
CA THR A 259 16.68 6.92 3.72
C THR A 259 17.38 8.24 4.04
N ALA A 260 17.14 9.29 3.26
CA ALA A 260 17.74 10.59 3.46
C ALA A 260 17.37 11.21 4.82
N LEU A 261 16.16 10.98 5.33
CA LEU A 261 15.76 11.47 6.66
C LEU A 261 16.58 10.88 7.81
N SER A 262 17.26 9.76 7.59
CA SER A 262 18.20 9.15 8.55
C SER A 262 19.60 9.77 8.51
N ARG A 263 19.93 10.56 7.49
CA ARG A 263 21.21 11.26 7.41
C ARG A 263 21.29 12.35 8.47
N ASN A 264 22.50 12.64 8.96
CA ASN A 264 22.73 13.68 9.99
C ASN A 264 23.09 15.05 9.42
N ASP A 265 23.40 15.13 8.13
CA ASP A 265 23.87 16.34 7.44
C ASP A 265 22.74 17.25 6.91
N LEU A 266 21.49 16.79 6.97
CA LEU A 266 20.34 17.59 6.54
C LEU A 266 19.92 18.61 7.59
N ASP A 267 19.75 19.85 7.16
CA ASP A 267 19.20 20.92 7.99
C ASP A 267 17.69 20.72 8.29
N VAL A 268 17.17 21.51 9.21
CA VAL A 268 15.76 21.42 9.66
C VAL A 268 14.77 21.73 8.54
N GLU A 269 15.08 22.67 7.65
CA GLU A 269 14.23 23.05 6.52
C GLU A 269 14.18 21.94 5.47
N GLN A 270 15.33 21.35 5.12
CA GLN A 270 15.45 20.20 4.22
C GLN A 270 14.62 19.03 4.75
N ARG A 271 14.77 18.67 6.03
CA ARG A 271 13.98 17.59 6.66
C ARG A 271 12.48 17.89 6.61
N ALA A 272 12.06 19.12 6.89
CA ALA A 272 10.66 19.51 6.84
C ALA A 272 10.09 19.43 5.41
N ARG A 273 10.87 19.84 4.41
CA ARG A 273 10.50 19.74 2.98
C ARG A 273 10.41 18.30 2.52
N ILE A 274 11.37 17.45 2.88
CA ILE A 274 11.34 16.01 2.58
C ILE A 274 10.10 15.36 3.20
N ARG A 275 9.81 15.63 4.47
CA ARG A 275 8.58 15.12 5.13
C ARG A 275 7.31 15.58 4.41
N THR A 276 7.30 16.82 3.91
CA THR A 276 6.18 17.38 3.14
C THR A 276 6.04 16.70 1.78
N LEU A 277 7.15 16.39 1.10
CA LEU A 277 7.13 15.64 -0.16
C LEU A 277 6.58 14.23 0.07
N ILE A 278 7.10 13.52 1.08
CA ILE A 278 6.63 12.18 1.44
C ILE A 278 5.15 12.18 1.83
N SER A 279 4.65 13.22 2.50
CA SER A 279 3.23 13.28 2.91
C SER A 279 2.28 13.65 1.77
N ARG A 280 2.78 14.31 0.71
CA ARG A 280 1.99 14.70 -0.48
C ARG A 280 2.03 13.67 -1.61
N CYS A 281 3.05 12.80 -1.66
CA CYS A 281 3.15 11.73 -2.65
C CYS A 281 2.10 10.60 -2.56
N PRO A 282 1.50 10.24 -1.39
CA PRO A 282 0.55 9.14 -1.34
C PRO A 282 -0.70 9.47 -2.16
N ARG A 283 -1.04 8.59 -3.10
CA ARG A 283 -2.26 8.70 -3.91
C ARG A 283 -3.48 8.67 -2.98
N THR A 284 -4.55 9.37 -3.36
CA THR A 284 -5.84 9.32 -2.66
C THR A 284 -6.45 7.91 -2.71
N ASP A 285 -6.11 7.16 -3.75
CA ASP A 285 -6.59 5.83 -4.02
C ASP A 285 -5.91 4.77 -3.14
N GLU A 286 -6.59 3.63 -3.01
CA GLU A 286 -6.02 2.46 -2.37
C GLU A 286 -4.92 1.84 -3.24
N ASP A 287 -3.99 1.14 -2.59
CA ASP A 287 -2.87 0.52 -3.28
C ASP A 287 -3.32 -0.57 -4.27
N THR A 288 -2.69 -0.56 -5.44
CA THR A 288 -2.76 -1.61 -6.46
C THR A 288 -1.38 -2.26 -6.60
N PRO A 289 -1.27 -3.44 -7.24
CA PRO A 289 0.04 -4.04 -7.51
C PRO A 289 0.99 -3.10 -8.26
N SER A 290 0.50 -2.34 -9.24
CA SER A 290 1.32 -1.41 -10.01
C SER A 290 1.74 -0.17 -9.22
N SER A 291 0.88 0.37 -8.35
CA SER A 291 1.25 1.51 -7.51
C SER A 291 2.29 1.12 -6.46
N LEU A 292 2.15 -0.07 -5.86
CA LEU A 292 3.13 -0.62 -4.92
C LEU A 292 4.44 -0.97 -5.62
N ALA A 293 4.39 -1.53 -6.84
CA ALA A 293 5.61 -1.77 -7.61
C ALA A 293 6.35 -0.47 -7.94
N CYS A 294 5.63 0.61 -8.27
CA CYS A 294 6.25 1.91 -8.47
C CYS A 294 6.92 2.42 -7.18
N LEU A 295 6.25 2.31 -6.03
CA LEU A 295 6.80 2.64 -4.71
C LEU A 295 8.07 1.85 -4.38
N LEU A 296 8.08 0.55 -4.69
CA LEU A 296 9.15 -0.39 -4.34
C LEU A 296 10.23 -0.53 -5.41
N SER A 297 10.07 0.12 -6.57
CA SER A 297 10.98 0.00 -7.72
C SER A 297 12.42 0.41 -7.40
N THR A 298 12.62 1.30 -6.42
CA THR A 298 13.92 1.79 -5.94
C THR A 298 14.20 1.38 -4.49
N ASP A 299 13.41 0.46 -3.93
CA ASP A 299 13.56 -0.04 -2.57
C ASP A 299 14.49 -1.26 -2.56
N ARG A 300 15.79 -1.01 -2.34
CA ARG A 300 16.82 -2.05 -2.33
C ARG A 300 16.48 -3.20 -1.37
N ASP A 301 15.95 -2.90 -0.19
CA ASP A 301 15.68 -3.91 0.84
C ASP A 301 14.56 -4.83 0.38
N HIS A 302 13.52 -4.30 -0.28
CA HIS A 302 12.48 -5.12 -0.88
C HIS A 302 13.02 -6.04 -1.97
N TRP A 303 13.86 -5.52 -2.88
CA TRP A 303 14.50 -6.33 -3.91
C TRP A 303 15.41 -7.41 -3.32
N GLN A 304 16.10 -7.12 -2.21
CA GLN A 304 16.94 -8.07 -1.49
C GLN A 304 16.12 -9.19 -0.84
N ILE A 305 14.92 -8.88 -0.33
CA ILE A 305 13.97 -9.89 0.17
C ILE A 305 13.54 -10.81 -0.98
N MET A 306 13.17 -10.24 -2.13
CA MET A 306 12.75 -10.99 -3.32
C MET A 306 13.88 -11.84 -3.91
N ALA A 307 15.13 -11.36 -3.89
CA ALA A 307 16.29 -12.00 -4.49
C ALA A 307 16.48 -13.46 -4.03
N LYS A 308 16.13 -13.76 -2.77
CA LYS A 308 16.19 -15.11 -2.18
C LYS A 308 15.31 -16.13 -2.91
N LYS A 309 14.26 -15.68 -3.59
CA LYS A 309 13.30 -16.51 -4.33
C LYS A 309 13.51 -16.48 -5.85
N MET A 310 14.46 -15.69 -6.35
CA MET A 310 14.66 -15.49 -7.79
C MET A 310 15.51 -16.59 -8.43
N ASN A 311 15.14 -16.98 -9.65
CA ASN A 311 16.04 -17.74 -10.51
C ASN A 311 17.18 -16.85 -11.05
N GLN A 312 18.17 -17.45 -11.71
CA GLN A 312 19.36 -16.74 -12.18
C GLN A 312 19.02 -15.56 -13.11
N THR A 313 18.13 -15.78 -14.08
CA THR A 313 17.75 -14.75 -15.07
C THR A 313 17.02 -13.59 -14.41
N GLN A 314 16.08 -13.87 -13.51
CA GLN A 314 15.36 -12.86 -12.73
C GLN A 314 16.32 -12.04 -11.86
N TRP A 315 17.25 -12.71 -11.18
CA TRP A 315 18.24 -12.04 -10.33
C TRP A 315 19.17 -11.13 -11.13
N ILE A 316 19.63 -11.56 -12.32
CA ILE A 316 20.45 -10.71 -13.21
C ILE A 316 19.68 -9.45 -13.61
N ALA A 317 18.43 -9.60 -14.06
CA ALA A 317 17.60 -8.46 -14.47
C ALA A 317 17.30 -7.52 -13.31
N ALA A 318 17.00 -8.05 -12.12
CA ALA A 318 16.79 -7.27 -10.91
C ALA A 318 18.06 -6.50 -10.49
N ASN A 319 19.21 -7.17 -10.50
CA ASN A 319 20.49 -6.56 -10.13
C ASN A 319 20.92 -5.48 -11.13
N ASP A 320 20.67 -5.67 -12.43
CA ASP A 320 20.87 -4.63 -13.44
C ASP A 320 20.00 -3.40 -13.18
N HIS A 321 18.70 -3.60 -12.92
CA HIS A 321 17.77 -2.52 -12.56
C HIS A 321 18.24 -1.74 -11.32
N ILE A 322 18.59 -2.44 -10.23
CA ILE A 322 19.07 -1.82 -8.99
C ILE A 322 20.35 -1.02 -9.21
N ARG A 323 21.28 -1.53 -10.04
CA ARG A 323 22.49 -0.77 -10.41
C ARG A 323 22.19 0.46 -11.26
N ARG A 324 21.24 0.38 -12.20
CA ARG A 324 20.79 1.56 -12.99
C ARG A 324 20.16 2.63 -12.10
N CYS A 325 19.53 2.23 -11.00
CA CYS A 325 19.04 3.13 -9.95
C CYS A 325 20.15 3.72 -9.05
N GLY A 326 21.42 3.32 -9.22
CA GLY A 326 22.53 3.80 -8.39
C GLY A 326 22.55 3.20 -6.99
N LEU A 327 22.01 1.98 -6.82
CA LEU A 327 21.95 1.26 -5.55
C LEU A 327 22.94 0.09 -5.55
N ASP A 328 23.36 -0.32 -4.35
CA ASP A 328 24.27 -1.46 -4.17
C ASP A 328 23.67 -2.75 -4.71
N ALA A 329 24.53 -3.58 -5.31
CA ALA A 329 24.16 -4.87 -5.87
C ALA A 329 23.42 -5.76 -4.86
N LEU A 330 22.50 -6.58 -5.38
CA LEU A 330 21.77 -7.57 -4.60
C LEU A 330 22.71 -8.71 -4.23
N THR A 331 22.59 -9.21 -3.00
CA THR A 331 23.24 -10.47 -2.59
C THR A 331 22.29 -11.64 -2.83
N ARG A 332 22.84 -12.83 -3.00
CA ARG A 332 22.06 -14.05 -3.23
C ARG A 332 22.08 -14.95 -2.01
#